data_AF-A0AAV9EHV1-F1
#
_entry.id   AF-A0AAV9EHV1-F1
#
_cell.length_a   1.000
_cell.length_b   1.000
_cell.length_c   1.000
_cell.angle_alpha   90.00
_cell.angle_beta   90.00
_cell.angle_gamma   90.00
#
_symmetry.space_group_name_H-M   'P 1'
#
loop_
_entity.id
_entity.type
_entity.pdbx_description
1 polymer ?
#
loop_
_entity_poly.entity_id
_entity_poly.type
_entity_poly.pdbx_seq_one_letter_code
_entity_poly.pdbx_strand_id
1 'polypeptide(L)' 'MPGTTCLVLRAWSNGRILTVKHRVVLSPKKEQYSFESFLLPNYDVVVKVAEELVDESHPLRYKAVNYVDYVRYVEAHF' A
#
# COMPACT_ATOMS: atom_id res chain seq x y z
N MET A 1 -8.20 6.36 -6.70
CA MET A 1 -6.85 6.12 -6.15
C MET A 1 -6.64 4.63 -5.92
N PRO A 2 -6.22 3.82 -6.92
CA PRO A 2 -6.13 2.37 -6.76
C PRO A 2 -4.74 1.86 -6.32
N GLY A 3 -3.74 2.74 -6.15
CA GLY A 3 -2.34 2.34 -6.01
C GLY A 3 -1.69 2.53 -4.63
N THR A 4 -2.30 3.30 -3.72
CA THR A 4 -1.66 3.77 -2.48
C THR A 4 -1.65 2.75 -1.34
N THR A 5 -2.76 2.02 -1.16
CA THR A 5 -2.97 1.09 -0.03
C THR A 5 -1.95 -0.05 0.03
N CYS A 6 -1.62 -0.62 -1.12
CA CYS A 6 -0.80 -1.83 -1.17
C CYS A 6 0.67 -1.55 -0.81
N LEU A 7 1.14 -0.31 -1.00
CA LEU A 7 2.50 0.09 -0.68
C LEU A 7 2.72 0.23 0.84
N VAL A 8 1.69 0.60 1.58
CA VAL A 8 1.74 0.76 3.04
C VAL A 8 1.83 -0.60 3.72
N LEU A 9 1.05 -1.58 3.27
CA LEU A 9 1.11 -2.95 3.78
C LEU A 9 2.45 -3.63 3.46
N ARG A 10 3.02 -3.34 2.28
CA ARG A 10 4.36 -3.78 1.92
C ARG A 10 5.42 -3.18 2.84
N ALA A 11 5.33 -1.90 3.17
CA ALA A 11 6.24 -1.25 4.10
C ALA A 11 6.13 -1.88 5.50
N TRP A 12 4.92 -2.00 6.05
CA TRP A 12 4.67 -2.61 7.37
C TRP A 12 5.24 -4.04 7.47
N SER A 13 5.10 -4.84 6.41
CA SER A 13 5.57 -6.23 6.36
C SER A 13 7.07 -6.41 6.07
N ASN A 14 7.87 -5.34 6.14
CA ASN A 14 9.28 -5.33 5.74
C ASN A 14 9.53 -5.84 4.31
N GLY A 15 8.56 -5.65 3.42
CA GLY A 15 8.64 -6.10 2.03
C GLY A 15 8.29 -7.58 1.79
N ARG A 16 7.78 -8.29 2.79
CA ARG A 16 7.33 -9.69 2.67
C ARG A 16 6.02 -9.81 1.89
N ILE A 17 5.12 -8.83 2.02
CA ILE A 17 3.91 -8.76 1.20
C ILE A 17 4.25 -8.03 -0.11
N LEU A 18 4.00 -8.71 -1.23
CA LEU A 18 4.24 -8.15 -2.56
C LEU A 18 3.09 -7.24 -2.99
N THR A 19 3.44 -6.05 -3.44
CA THR A 19 2.52 -5.14 -4.14
C THR A 19 2.56 -5.40 -5.62
N VAL A 20 1.45 -5.88 -6.18
CA VAL A 20 1.33 -6.15 -7.62
C VAL A 20 0.60 -5.01 -8.33
N LYS A 21 1.12 -4.59 -9.48
CA LYS A 21 0.41 -3.68 -10.38
C LYS A 21 -0.66 -4.49 -11.11
N HIS A 22 -1.92 -4.09 -10.96
CA HIS A 22 -3.05 -4.67 -11.67
C HIS A 22 -3.71 -3.58 -12.53
N ARG A 23 -4.38 -4.00 -13.61
CA ARG A 23 -5.13 -3.10 -14.51
C ARG A 23 -6.48 -3.71 -14.84
N VAL A 24 -7.51 -2.87 -14.93
CA VAL A 24 -8.82 -3.26 -15.47
C VAL A 24 -8.79 -3.06 -16.99
N VAL A 25 -9.22 -4.07 -17.74
CA VAL A 25 -9.32 -4.00 -19.21
C VAL A 25 -10.79 -4.07 -19.58
N LEU A 26 -11.32 -2.96 -20.11
CA LEU A 26 -12.71 -2.86 -20.52
C LEU A 26 -12.95 -3.59 -21.85
N SER A 27 -14.10 -4.27 -21.96
CA SER A 27 -14.57 -4.84 -23.21
C SER A 27 -15.62 -3.92 -23.85
N PRO A 28 -15.49 -3.56 -25.14
CA PRO A 28 -16.49 -2.73 -25.81
C PRO A 28 -17.81 -3.47 -26.08
N LYS A 29 -17.85 -4.80 -25.89
CA LYS A 29 -19.01 -5.65 -26.21
C LYS A 29 -19.90 -5.97 -25.02
N LYS A 30 -19.47 -5.64 -23.80
CA LYS A 30 -20.16 -6.04 -22.58
C LYS A 30 -19.84 -5.09 -21.44
N GLU A 31 -20.88 -4.60 -20.78
CA GLU A 31 -20.77 -3.85 -19.54
C GLU A 31 -20.17 -4.73 -18.43
N GLN A 32 -19.24 -4.16 -17.67
CA GLN A 32 -18.60 -4.82 -16.54
C GLN A 32 -18.76 -3.95 -15.31
N TYR A 33 -19.19 -4.57 -14.22
CA TYR A 33 -19.36 -3.92 -12.93
C TYR A 33 -18.41 -4.60 -11.93
N SER A 34 -17.73 -3.78 -11.14
CA SER A 34 -16.89 -4.24 -10.03
C SER A 34 -17.17 -3.37 -8.82
N PHE A 35 -17.10 -3.97 -7.64
CA PHE A 35 -17.13 -3.27 -6.37
C PHE A 35 -15.83 -3.56 -5.64
N GLU A 36 -15.16 -2.50 -5.18
CA GLU A 36 -13.92 -2.61 -4.42
C GLU A 36 -14.09 -2.05 -3.02
N SER A 37 -13.46 -2.72 -2.06
CA SER A 37 -13.40 -2.30 -0.67
C SER A 37 -11.94 -2.35 -0.22
N PHE A 38 -11.50 -1.30 0.48
CA PHE A 38 -10.14 -1.15 0.94
C PHE A 38 -10.09 -1.13 2.45
N LEU A 39 -9.14 -1.88 3.02
CA LEU A 39 -8.75 -1.76 4.42
C LEU A 39 -7.54 -0.82 4.49
N LEU A 40 -7.74 0.34 5.09
CA LEU A 40 -6.72 1.38 5.21
C LEU A 40 -6.38 1.61 6.70
N PRO A 41 -5.13 1.98 7.03
CA PRO A 41 -4.82 2.53 8.34
C PRO A 41 -5.61 3.82 8.59
N ASN A 42 -5.79 4.17 9.87
CA ASN A 42 -6.25 5.51 10.24
C ASN A 42 -5.22 6.57 9.81
N TYR A 43 -5.69 7.75 9.41
CA TYR A 43 -4.86 8.83 8.87
C TYR A 43 -3.78 9.34 9.83
N ASP A 44 -4.01 9.24 11.14
CA ASP A 44 -3.11 9.69 12.20
C ASP A 44 -2.03 8.67 12.60
N VAL A 45 -2.04 7.49 11.99
CA VAL A 45 -1.10 6.41 12.34
C VAL A 45 0.26 6.61 11.68
N VAL A 46 1.31 6.34 12.45
CA VAL A 46 2.66 6.13 11.94
C VAL A 46 2.81 4.66 11.55
N VAL A 47 3.00 4.41 10.26
CA VAL A 47 3.29 3.08 9.73
C VAL A 47 4.76 2.80 9.96
N LYS A 48 5.06 1.84 10.82
CA LYS A 48 6.40 1.30 11.05
C LYS A 48 6.45 -0.17 10.63
N VAL A 49 7.64 -0.64 10.28
CA VAL A 49 7.88 -2.07 10.11
C VAL A 49 7.57 -2.78 11.43
N ALA A 50 6.84 -3.88 11.38
CA ALA A 50 6.57 -4.67 12.57
C ALA A 50 7.89 -5.27 13.11
N GLU A 51 8.14 -5.12 14.40
CA GLU A 51 9.45 -5.39 15.01
C GLU A 51 9.82 -6.87 14.89
N GLU A 52 8.83 -7.75 14.93
CA GLU A 52 8.95 -9.19 14.71
C GLU A 52 9.35 -9.58 13.28
N LEU A 53 9.36 -8.63 12.34
CA LEU A 53 9.74 -8.84 10.94
C LEU A 53 11.14 -8.31 10.61
N VAL A 54 11.91 -7.92 11.63
CA VAL A 54 13.29 -7.46 11.52
C VAL A 54 14.21 -8.45 12.23
N ASP A 55 15.14 -9.05 11.49
CA ASP A 55 16.09 -10.04 11.99
C ASP A 55 17.42 -9.97 11.20
N GLU A 56 18.41 -10.78 11.57
CA GLU A 56 19.73 -10.77 10.91
C GLU A 56 19.65 -11.09 9.41
N SER A 57 18.70 -11.95 9.00
CA SER A 57 18.48 -12.30 7.59
C SER A 57 17.57 -11.30 6.87
N HIS A 58 16.77 -10.52 7.61
CA HIS A 58 15.85 -9.51 7.11
C HIS A 58 16.05 -8.17 7.85
N PRO A 59 17.13 -7.42 7.52
CA PRO A 59 17.36 -6.11 8.12
C PRO A 59 16.20 -5.15 7.80
N LEU A 60 16.09 -4.06 8.59
CA LEU A 60 15.06 -3.04 8.40
C LEU A 60 15.16 -2.38 7.02
N ARG A 61 14.13 -2.50 6.18
CA ARG A 61 14.13 -1.98 4.80
C ARG A 61 13.38 -0.66 4.62
N TYR A 62 12.43 -0.36 5.49
CA TYR A 62 11.53 0.79 5.34
C TYR A 62 11.62 1.68 6.58
N LYS A 63 11.61 2.99 6.37
CA LYS A 63 11.52 3.98 7.46
C LYS A 63 10.07 4.11 7.90
N ALA A 64 9.89 4.46 9.18
CA ALA A 64 8.57 4.83 9.68
C ALA A 64 8.05 6.06 8.93
N VAL A 65 6.76 6.05 8.58
CA VAL A 65 6.13 7.13 7.83
C VAL A 65 4.76 7.46 8.43
N ASN A 66 4.45 8.76 8.54
CA ASN A 66 3.10 9.18 8.89
C ASN A 66 2.17 8.89 7.70
N TYR A 67 1.06 8.19 7.95
CA TYR A 67 0.19 7.72 6.88
C TYR A 67 -0.48 8.87 6.11
N VAL A 68 -0.96 9.92 6.78
CA VAL A 68 -1.56 11.07 6.08
C VAL A 68 -0.54 11.81 5.22
N ASP A 69 0.69 11.98 5.69
CA ASP A 69 1.74 12.63 4.90
C ASP A 69 2.12 11.81 3.67
N TYR A 70 2.16 10.48 3.80
CA TYR A 70 2.37 9.57 2.68
C TYR A 70 1.24 9.68 1.64
N VAL A 71 -0.02 9.68 2.07
CA VAL A 71 -1.18 9.83 1.17
C VAL A 71 -1.10 11.16 0.42
N ARG A 72 -0.85 12.27 1.13
CA ARG A 72 -0.68 13.60 0.54
C ARG A 72 0.46 13.66 -0.47
N TYR A 73 1.61 13.07 -0.14
CA TYR A 73 2.75 12.99 -1.06
C TYR A 73 2.36 12.28 -2.35
N VAL A 74 1.69 11.12 -2.23
CA VAL A 74 1.31 10.34 -3.41
C VAL A 74 0.25 11.07 -4.25
N GLU A 75 -0.76 11.67 -3.62
CA GLU A 75 -1.77 12.49 -4.31
C GLU A 75 -1.15 13.66 -5.08
N ALA A 76 -0.15 14.32 -4.50
CA ALA A 76 0.52 15.45 -5.14
C ALA A 76 1.43 15.08 -6.33
N HIS A 77 1.76 13.79 -6.50
CA HIS A 77 2.67 13.30 -7.54
C HIS A 77 1.97 12.33 -8.52
N PHE A 78 0.65 12.42 -8.61
CA PHE A 78 -0.17 11.77 -9.62
C PHE A 78 -0.60 12.74 -10.73
#